data_AF-A0A924R7X2-F1
#
_entry.id   AF-A0A924R7X2-F1
#
_cell.length_a   1.000
_cell.length_b   1.000
_cell.length_c   1.000
_cell.angle_alpha   90.00
_cell.angle_beta   90.00
_cell.angle_gamma   90.00
#
_symmetry.space_group_name_H-M   'P 1'
#
loop_
_entity.id
_entity.type
_entity.pdbx_description
1 polymer ?
#
loop_
_entity_poly.entity_id
_entity_poly.type
_entity_poly.pdbx_seq_one_letter_code
_entity_poly.pdbx_strand_id
1 'polypeptide(L)'
;ITDQKNQFEEFINSDKYLRKNRGQFAARNGARLPFTNILDANLSQEFMVKVGQQTHKASVTFDIFNLTNLINRNAGRIFFVGNDQTNVVSFRGFQTGTTTPTFQFFKPIDNKPYFTSDVQTSANTSSRWNAQLTFRYSF
;
A
#
# COMPACT_ATOMS: atom_id res chain seq x y z
N ILE A 1 7.21 -31.05 3.48
CA ILE A 1 7.18 -30.85 2.00
C ILE A 1 5.75 -30.71 1.49
N THR A 2 4.81 -31.61 1.86
CA THR A 2 3.38 -31.51 1.47
C THR A 2 2.73 -30.18 1.87
N ASP A 3 3.03 -29.68 3.06
CA ASP A 3 2.51 -28.39 3.55
C ASP A 3 2.97 -27.19 2.68
N GLN A 4 4.25 -27.13 2.31
CA GLN A 4 4.76 -26.06 1.43
C GLN A 4 4.14 -26.09 0.04
N LYS A 5 3.89 -27.28 -0.52
CA LYS A 5 3.22 -27.42 -1.81
C LYS A 5 1.79 -26.87 -1.75
N ASN A 6 1.04 -27.22 -0.70
CA ASN A 6 -0.33 -26.74 -0.52
C ASN A 6 -0.35 -25.22 -0.30
N GLN A 7 0.55 -24.67 0.51
CA GLN A 7 0.68 -23.22 0.71
C GLN A 7 1.06 -22.48 -0.57
N PHE A 8 1.89 -23.07 -1.42
CA PHE A 8 2.23 -22.49 -2.71
C PHE A 8 1.04 -22.48 -3.68
N GLU A 9 0.26 -23.57 -3.73
CA GLU A 9 -0.97 -23.61 -4.53
C GLU A 9 -2.02 -22.62 -4.01
N GLU A 10 -2.14 -22.47 -2.69
CA GLU A 10 -3.00 -21.45 -2.09
C GLU A 10 -2.57 -20.04 -2.51
N PHE A 11 -1.28 -19.75 -2.48
CA PHE A 11 -0.71 -18.47 -2.92
C PHE A 11 -0.92 -18.20 -4.42
N ILE A 12 -0.76 -19.21 -5.29
CA ILE A 12 -1.07 -19.05 -6.72
C ILE A 12 -2.55 -18.72 -6.90
N ASN A 13 -3.43 -19.33 -6.12
CA ASN A 13 -4.87 -19.13 -6.23
C ASN A 13 -5.36 -17.80 -5.63
N SER A 14 -4.65 -17.22 -4.66
CA SER A 14 -4.97 -15.92 -4.07
C SER A 14 -4.63 -14.75 -5.00
N ASP A 15 -3.65 -14.90 -5.89
CA ASP A 15 -3.23 -13.86 -6.84
C ASP A 15 -3.90 -14.02 -8.21
N LYS A 16 -4.58 -12.97 -8.68
CA LYS A 16 -5.32 -12.99 -9.95
C LYS A 16 -4.40 -13.25 -11.16
N TYR A 17 -3.20 -12.69 -11.16
CA TYR A 17 -2.25 -12.84 -12.25
C TYR A 17 -1.65 -14.26 -12.25
N LEU A 18 -1.18 -14.74 -11.11
CA LEU A 18 -0.59 -16.08 -11.00
C LEU A 18 -1.62 -17.17 -11.31
N ARG A 19 -2.85 -17.05 -10.81
CA ARG A 19 -3.93 -17.98 -11.13
C ARG A 19 -4.22 -18.05 -12.62
N LYS A 20 -4.25 -16.90 -13.32
CA LYS A 20 -4.50 -16.85 -14.77
C LYS A 20 -3.35 -17.47 -15.58
N ASN A 21 -2.12 -17.38 -15.10
CA ASN A 21 -0.93 -17.89 -15.78
C ASN A 21 -0.42 -19.21 -15.16
N ARG A 22 -1.27 -19.93 -14.41
CA ARG A 22 -0.87 -21.17 -13.75
C ARG A 22 -0.42 -22.21 -14.78
N GLY A 23 0.73 -22.83 -14.55
CA GLY A 23 1.34 -23.78 -15.48
C GLY A 23 2.15 -23.13 -16.61
N GLN A 24 2.22 -21.80 -16.66
CA GLN A 24 3.06 -21.04 -17.57
C GLN A 24 4.16 -20.30 -16.79
N PHE A 25 5.13 -19.76 -17.52
CA PHE A 25 6.10 -18.85 -16.93
C PHE A 25 5.44 -17.51 -16.56
N ALA A 26 5.73 -17.02 -15.35
CA ALA A 26 5.37 -15.67 -14.98
C ALA A 26 6.17 -14.68 -15.84
N ALA A 27 5.47 -13.82 -16.58
CA ALA A 27 6.07 -12.79 -17.41
C ALA A 27 6.78 -11.74 -16.54
N ARG A 28 7.89 -11.22 -17.04
CA ARG A 28 8.59 -10.10 -16.42
C ARG A 28 7.64 -8.90 -16.34
N ASN A 29 7.48 -8.35 -15.14
CA ASN A 29 6.52 -7.28 -14.88
C ASN A 29 5.11 -7.64 -15.38
N GLY A 30 4.67 -8.89 -15.28
CA GLY A 30 3.32 -9.30 -15.68
C GLY A 30 2.25 -8.99 -14.63
N ALA A 31 2.63 -9.03 -13.36
CA ALA A 31 1.78 -8.62 -12.24
C ALA A 31 1.86 -7.11 -12.00
N ARG A 32 0.83 -6.56 -11.34
CA ARG A 32 0.75 -5.14 -10.95
C ARG A 32 0.26 -5.05 -9.51
N LEU A 33 0.75 -4.03 -8.82
CA LEU A 33 0.22 -3.65 -7.51
C LEU A 33 -1.26 -3.25 -7.63
N PRO A 34 -2.05 -3.40 -6.54
CA PRO A 34 -3.39 -2.85 -6.50
C PRO A 34 -3.38 -1.34 -6.71
N PHE A 35 -4.41 -0.84 -7.39
CA PHE A 35 -4.54 0.59 -7.66
C PHE A 35 -4.82 1.35 -6.36
N THR A 36 -4.11 2.47 -6.16
CA THR A 36 -4.21 3.32 -4.98
C THR A 36 -4.92 4.62 -5.34
N ASN A 37 -5.96 4.98 -4.59
CA ASN A 37 -6.64 6.27 -4.71
C ASN A 37 -6.50 7.03 -3.39
N ILE A 38 -5.89 8.20 -3.44
CA ILE A 38 -5.73 9.11 -2.29
C ILE A 38 -6.37 10.43 -2.69
N LEU A 39 -7.32 10.89 -1.89
CA LEU A 39 -7.89 12.23 -2.04
C LEU A 39 -7.51 13.05 -0.82
N ASP A 40 -7.05 14.27 -1.07
CA ASP A 40 -6.79 15.28 -0.04
C ASP A 40 -7.86 16.37 -0.14
N ALA A 41 -8.18 16.99 0.98
CA ALA A 41 -9.18 18.06 1.06
C ALA A 41 -8.62 19.28 1.78
N ASN A 42 -8.93 20.46 1.24
CA ASN A 42 -8.66 21.75 1.88
C ASN A 42 -9.97 22.54 1.94
N LEU A 43 -10.30 23.05 3.11
CA LEU A 43 -11.38 24.01 3.30
C LEU A 43 -10.79 25.28 3.91
N SER A 44 -10.89 26.38 3.17
CA SER A 44 -10.39 27.68 3.62
C SER A 44 -11.49 28.73 3.59
N GLN A 45 -11.65 29.46 4.68
CA GLN A 45 -12.59 30.56 4.82
C GLN A 45 -11.88 31.82 5.31
N GLU A 46 -12.08 32.92 4.60
CA GLU A 46 -11.65 34.26 5.01
C GLU A 46 -12.85 35.05 5.52
N PHE A 47 -12.64 35.81 6.59
CA PHE A 47 -13.61 36.69 7.24
C PHE A 47 -13.03 38.10 7.29
N MET A 48 -13.83 39.09 6.90
CA MET A 48 -13.52 40.49 7.14
C MET A 48 -14.13 40.89 8.48
N VAL A 49 -13.29 41.35 9.41
CA VAL A 49 -13.71 41.72 10.76
C VAL A 49 -13.46 43.22 10.94
N LYS A 50 -14.52 43.98 11.20
CA LYS A 50 -14.38 45.41 11.48
C LYS A 50 -14.03 45.61 12.95
N VAL A 51 -12.85 46.17 13.22
CA VAL A 51 -12.38 46.49 14.59
C VAL A 51 -12.14 47.99 14.64
N GLY A 52 -13.05 48.72 15.29
CA GLY A 52 -13.04 50.18 15.27
C GLY A 52 -13.27 50.75 13.86
N GLN A 53 -12.34 51.60 13.41
CA GLN A 53 -12.37 52.17 12.05
C GLN A 53 -11.61 51.34 11.01
N GLN A 54 -10.88 50.31 11.43
CA GLN A 54 -10.07 49.47 10.55
C GLN A 54 -10.79 48.16 10.23
N THR A 55 -10.58 47.66 9.00
CA THR A 55 -11.09 46.36 8.56
C THR A 55 -9.94 45.38 8.57
N HIS A 56 -10.01 44.39 9.46
CA HIS A 56 -9.03 43.33 9.61
C HIS A 56 -9.47 42.11 8.82
N LYS A 57 -8.52 41.22 8.53
CA LYS A 57 -8.79 39.92 7.90
C LYS A 57 -8.43 38.80 8.86
N ALA A 58 -9.35 37.87 9.03
CA ALA A 58 -9.11 36.61 9.73
C ALA A 58 -9.35 35.47 8.75
N SER A 59 -8.44 34.50 8.66
CA SER A 59 -8.63 33.31 7.84
C SER A 59 -8.42 32.03 8.65
N VAL A 60 -9.26 31.05 8.34
CA VAL A 60 -9.24 29.71 8.91
C VAL A 60 -9.10 28.73 7.76
N THR A 61 -8.11 27.86 7.84
CA THR A 61 -7.88 26.80 6.86
C THR A 61 -7.82 25.45 7.57
N PHE A 62 -8.55 24.48 7.04
CA PHE A 62 -8.54 23.10 7.48
C PHE A 62 -8.10 22.19 6.35
N ASP A 63 -6.96 21.54 6.54
CA ASP A 63 -6.35 20.59 5.62
C ASP A 63 -6.57 19.17 6.12
N ILE A 64 -6.98 18.26 5.24
CA ILE A 64 -7.11 16.81 5.49
C ILE A 64 -6.35 16.08 4.40
N PHE A 65 -5.28 15.40 4.78
CA PHE A 65 -4.53 14.52 3.90
C PHE A 65 -5.05 13.10 4.03
N ASN A 66 -5.18 12.42 2.89
CA ASN A 66 -5.76 11.09 2.76
C ASN A 66 -7.19 11.00 3.37
N LEU A 67 -8.06 11.93 2.96
CA LEU A 67 -9.49 11.95 3.29
C LEU A 67 -10.17 10.60 2.96
N THR A 68 -9.73 9.96 1.88
CA THR A 68 -10.19 8.60 1.52
C THR A 68 -9.99 7.60 2.64
N ASN A 69 -8.85 7.64 3.34
CA ASN A 69 -8.57 6.75 4.46
C ASN A 69 -9.32 7.18 5.73
N LEU A 70 -9.51 8.49 5.94
CA LEU A 70 -10.35 9.01 7.03
C LEU A 70 -11.79 8.46 6.94
N ILE A 71 -12.37 8.43 5.73
CA ILE A 71 -13.73 7.92 5.50
C ILE A 71 -13.76 6.39 5.53
N ASN A 72 -12.76 5.72 4.94
CA ASN A 72 -12.69 4.27 4.91
C ASN A 72 -11.25 3.77 5.11
N ARG A 73 -10.99 3.09 6.22
CA ARG A 73 -9.69 2.50 6.59
C ARG A 73 -9.09 1.52 5.57
N ASN A 74 -9.90 1.02 4.64
CA ASN A 74 -9.47 0.11 3.57
C ASN A 74 -9.14 0.87 2.26
N ALA A 75 -9.60 2.12 2.13
CA ALA A 75 -9.26 3.02 1.03
C ALA A 75 -8.03 3.88 1.40
N GLY A 76 -7.40 4.50 0.39
CA GLY A 76 -6.22 5.34 0.63
C GLY A 76 -4.99 4.57 1.14
N ARG A 77 -4.93 3.26 0.92
CA ARG A 77 -3.78 2.41 1.27
C ARG A 77 -2.76 2.41 0.16
N ILE A 78 -1.49 2.57 0.53
CA ILE A 78 -0.37 2.49 -0.38
C ILE A 78 0.22 1.09 -0.32
N PHE A 79 0.43 0.50 -1.49
CA PHE A 79 1.03 -0.82 -1.66
C PHE A 79 2.45 -0.68 -2.21
N PHE A 80 3.35 -1.54 -1.76
CA PHE A 80 4.74 -1.53 -2.22
C PHE A 80 5.31 -2.96 -2.34
N VAL A 81 6.31 -3.10 -3.21
CA VAL A 81 7.14 -4.30 -3.32
C VAL A 81 8.59 -3.85 -3.21
N GLY A 82 9.40 -4.53 -2.39
CA GLY A 82 10.82 -4.23 -2.29
C GLY A 82 11.53 -4.48 -3.62
N ASN A 83 12.29 -3.50 -4.12
CA ASN A 83 13.02 -3.58 -5.39
C ASN A 83 12.16 -3.97 -6.61
N ASP A 84 10.84 -3.76 -6.55
CA ASP A 84 9.86 -4.18 -7.56
C ASP A 84 9.93 -5.69 -7.91
N GLN A 85 10.42 -6.51 -6.99
CA GLN A 85 10.64 -7.94 -7.20
C GLN A 85 10.21 -8.75 -5.97
N THR A 86 9.47 -9.83 -6.23
CA THR A 86 9.09 -10.80 -5.20
C THR A 86 9.58 -12.17 -5.61
N ASN A 87 10.58 -12.69 -4.90
CA ASN A 87 11.03 -14.07 -5.07
C ASN A 87 10.24 -14.97 -4.10
N VAL A 88 9.37 -15.80 -4.67
CA VAL A 88 8.50 -16.70 -3.89
C VAL A 88 9.01 -18.14 -3.88
N VAL A 89 9.85 -18.53 -4.84
CA VAL A 89 10.36 -19.90 -4.97
C VAL A 89 11.83 -19.87 -5.35
N SER A 90 12.66 -20.60 -4.59
CA SER A 90 14.08 -20.79 -4.89
C SER A 90 14.41 -22.25 -5.11
N PHE A 91 15.24 -22.53 -6.11
CA PHE A 91 15.86 -23.84 -6.30
C PHE A 91 16.85 -24.14 -5.17
N ARG A 92 16.81 -25.37 -4.64
CA ARG A 92 17.66 -25.82 -3.52
C ARG A 92 18.65 -26.94 -3.86
N GLY A 93 18.57 -27.49 -5.07
CA GLY A 93 19.41 -28.61 -5.49
C GLY A 93 18.56 -29.81 -5.86
N PHE A 94 19.22 -30.94 -6.09
CA PHE A 94 18.56 -32.20 -6.41
C PHE A 94 18.45 -33.07 -5.16
N GLN A 95 17.39 -33.86 -5.06
CA GLN A 95 17.28 -34.87 -4.02
C GLN A 95 18.41 -35.90 -4.17
N THR A 96 19.07 -36.24 -3.06
CA THR A 96 20.25 -37.13 -3.02
C THR A 96 20.04 -38.40 -3.85
N GLY A 97 20.94 -38.64 -4.81
CA GLY A 97 20.91 -39.82 -5.68
C GLY A 97 19.86 -39.79 -6.79
N THR A 98 19.20 -38.65 -7.04
CA THR A 98 18.19 -38.49 -8.10
C THR A 98 18.44 -37.23 -8.93
N THR A 99 17.81 -37.14 -10.11
CA THR A 99 17.74 -35.91 -10.92
C THR A 99 16.51 -35.06 -10.60
N THR A 100 15.81 -35.35 -9.49
CA THR A 100 14.59 -34.63 -9.12
C THR A 100 14.95 -33.32 -8.43
N PRO A 101 14.60 -32.14 -9.01
CA PRO A 101 14.91 -30.85 -8.40
C PRO A 101 14.04 -30.62 -7.16
N THR A 102 14.64 -29.97 -6.17
CA THR A 102 13.98 -29.55 -4.93
C THR A 102 13.88 -28.03 -4.90
N PHE A 103 12.76 -27.54 -4.40
CA PHE A 103 12.45 -26.12 -4.31
C PHE A 103 12.03 -25.78 -2.88
N GLN A 104 12.32 -24.55 -2.48
CA GLN A 104 11.81 -23.97 -1.25
C GLN A 104 10.84 -22.85 -1.60
N PHE A 105 9.65 -22.91 -1.00
CA PHE A 105 8.66 -21.85 -1.07
C PHE A 105 8.86 -20.89 0.11
N PHE A 106 8.92 -19.60 -0.19
CA PHE A 106 8.92 -18.52 0.79
C PHE A 106 7.53 -17.90 0.82
N LYS A 107 6.70 -18.32 1.78
CA LYS A 107 5.33 -17.85 1.91
C LYS A 107 5.31 -16.33 2.17
N PRO A 108 4.74 -15.51 1.27
CA PRO A 108 4.57 -14.09 1.53
C PRO A 108 3.58 -13.83 2.67
N ILE A 109 3.72 -12.71 3.36
CA ILE A 109 2.76 -12.29 4.40
C ILE A 109 1.37 -12.17 3.78
N ASP A 110 0.35 -12.66 4.47
CA ASP A 110 -1.06 -12.66 4.03
C ASP A 110 -1.31 -13.25 2.64
N ASN A 111 -0.44 -14.14 2.14
CA ASN A 111 -0.49 -14.69 0.78
C ASN A 111 -0.53 -13.62 -0.32
N LYS A 112 0.11 -12.46 -0.07
CA LYS A 112 0.22 -11.36 -1.03
C LYS A 112 1.67 -11.11 -1.41
N PRO A 113 1.99 -10.93 -2.71
CA PRO A 113 3.36 -10.68 -3.15
C PRO A 113 3.84 -9.25 -2.88
N TYR A 114 3.05 -8.45 -2.16
CA TYR A 114 3.29 -7.05 -1.86
C TYR A 114 2.89 -6.75 -0.41
N PHE A 115 3.40 -5.64 0.09
CA PHE A 115 3.12 -5.15 1.43
C PHE A 115 2.25 -3.89 1.33
N THR A 116 1.48 -3.65 2.37
CA THR A 116 0.83 -2.36 2.62
C THR A 116 1.73 -1.53 3.53
N SER A 117 1.78 -0.21 3.34
CA SER A 117 2.69 0.68 4.10
C SER A 117 2.40 0.72 5.62
N ASP A 118 1.39 0.01 6.10
CA ASP A 118 1.01 -0.18 7.50
C ASP A 118 1.66 -1.41 8.15
N VAL A 119 2.13 -2.40 7.37
CA VAL A 119 2.61 -3.71 7.86
C VAL A 119 4.14 -3.81 7.98
N GLN A 120 4.92 -2.91 7.35
CA GLN A 120 6.40 -2.93 7.47
C GLN A 120 6.95 -1.69 8.19
N THR A 121 7.67 -1.99 9.26
CA THR A 121 8.25 -1.14 10.32
C THR A 121 9.30 -0.15 9.85
N SER A 122 8.88 0.91 9.15
CA SER A 122 9.69 2.12 9.01
C SER A 122 8.78 3.31 8.75
N ALA A 123 8.33 3.97 9.82
CA ALA A 123 7.93 5.39 9.94
C ALA A 123 7.06 6.05 8.84
N ASN A 124 6.46 5.29 7.93
CA ASN A 124 5.70 5.81 6.82
C ASN A 124 4.23 5.86 7.22
N THR A 125 3.82 7.02 7.73
CA THR A 125 2.43 7.45 7.96
C THR A 125 1.59 7.51 6.68
N SER A 126 2.11 7.07 5.54
CA SER A 126 1.60 7.31 4.20
C SER A 126 0.21 6.72 3.93
N SER A 127 -0.15 5.61 4.59
CA SER A 127 -1.51 5.02 4.49
C SER A 127 -2.48 5.51 5.57
N ARG A 128 -2.08 6.49 6.39
CA ARG A 128 -2.93 7.09 7.44
C ARG A 128 -3.42 8.45 6.97
N TRP A 129 -4.52 8.91 7.54
CA TRP A 129 -4.96 10.28 7.40
C TRP A 129 -4.30 11.17 8.46
N ASN A 130 -4.08 12.44 8.10
CA ASN A 130 -3.68 13.49 9.03
C ASN A 130 -4.41 14.77 8.68
N ALA A 131 -4.67 15.61 9.68
CA ALA A 131 -5.34 16.88 9.47
C ALA A 131 -4.58 18.02 10.16
N GLN A 132 -4.67 19.22 9.59
CA GLN A 132 -4.06 20.43 10.12
C GLN A 132 -5.09 21.57 10.11
N LEU A 133 -5.16 22.31 11.22
CA LEU A 133 -5.94 23.53 11.33
C LEU A 133 -4.98 24.72 11.41
N THR A 134 -5.15 25.68 10.52
CA THR A 134 -4.34 26.91 10.44
C THR A 134 -5.24 28.12 10.66
N PHE A 135 -4.81 29.01 11.55
CA PHE A 135 -5.45 30.31 11.76
C PHE A 135 -4.46 31.42 11.39
N ARG A 136 -4.92 32.43 10.66
CA ARG A 136 -4.14 33.62 10.32
C ARG A 136 -4.96 34.88 10.56
N TYR A 137 -4.29 35.90 11.08
CA TYR A 137 -4.85 37.23 11.29
C TYR A 137 -3.97 38.27 10.61
N SER A 138 -4.58 39.27 9.98
CA SER A 138 -3.89 40.38 9.31
C SER A 138 -4.58 41.70 9.66
N PHE A 139 -3.77 42.67 10.07
CA PHE A 139 -4.17 44.01 10.48
C PHE A 139 -4.22 44.99 9.30
#